data_AF-A0A2A4VW18-F1
#
_entry.id   AF-A0A2A4VW18-F1
#
_cell.length_a   1.000
_cell.length_b   1.000
_cell.length_c   1.000
_cell.angle_alpha   90.00
_cell.angle_beta   90.00
_cell.angle_gamma   90.00
#
_symmetry.space_group_name_H-M   'P 1'
#
loop_
_entity.id
_entity.type
_entity.pdbx_description
1 polymer ?
#
loop_
_entity_poly.entity_id
_entity_poly.type
_entity_poly.pdbx_seq_one_letter_code
_entity_poly.pdbx_strand_id
1 'polypeptide(L)'
;MKKIGLLVIVATLALSGCALSENACEDITLASEQAQQCQVLQRKITNAKGKPLIRTELERRYQKDCIDMRYYRDDKQPAICANKKAIDGKSK
;
A
#
# COMPACT_ATOMS: atom_id res chain seq x y z
N MET A 1 -43.87 -3.79 17.83
CA MET A 1 -42.61 -4.47 18.24
C MET A 1 -41.98 -5.32 17.14
N LYS A 2 -42.74 -6.12 16.36
CA LYS A 2 -42.20 -7.01 15.31
C LYS A 2 -41.45 -6.28 14.17
N LYS A 3 -41.94 -5.10 13.77
CA LYS A 3 -41.31 -4.24 12.72
C LYS A 3 -40.00 -3.59 13.19
N ILE A 4 -39.87 -3.31 14.49
CA ILE A 4 -38.68 -2.71 15.09
C ILE A 4 -37.55 -3.76 15.16
N GLY A 5 -37.88 -5.00 15.53
CA GLY A 5 -36.91 -6.10 15.52
C GLY A 5 -36.33 -6.38 14.14
N LEU A 6 -37.14 -6.31 13.09
CA LEU A 6 -36.68 -6.51 11.71
C LEU A 6 -35.70 -5.40 11.26
N LEU A 7 -35.93 -4.17 11.69
CA LEU A 7 -35.14 -2.99 11.33
C LEU A 7 -33.75 -3.02 12.00
N VAL A 8 -33.68 -3.52 13.24
CA VAL A 8 -32.42 -3.72 13.97
C VAL A 8 -31.54 -4.78 13.30
N ILE A 9 -32.12 -5.88 12.82
CA ILE A 9 -31.37 -6.96 12.17
C ILE A 9 -30.77 -6.50 10.83
N VAL A 10 -31.53 -5.74 10.03
CA VAL A 10 -31.04 -5.15 8.78
C VAL A 10 -29.93 -4.13 9.04
N ALA A 11 -30.06 -3.33 10.11
CA ALA A 11 -29.01 -2.40 10.50
C ALA A 11 -27.71 -3.13 10.90
N THR A 12 -27.79 -4.21 11.69
CA THR A 12 -26.59 -4.99 12.08
C THR A 12 -25.90 -5.68 10.89
N LEU A 13 -26.65 -6.09 9.87
CA LEU A 13 -26.10 -6.67 8.63
C LEU A 13 -25.48 -5.61 7.70
N ALA A 14 -25.93 -4.36 7.78
CA ALA A 14 -25.36 -3.27 6.99
C ALA A 14 -24.03 -2.76 7.55
N LEU A 15 -23.76 -2.93 8.86
CA LEU A 15 -22.50 -2.48 9.49
C LEU A 15 -21.33 -3.48 9.39
N SER A 16 -21.57 -4.74 9.00
CA SER A 16 -20.49 -5.72 8.82
C SER A 16 -19.65 -5.52 7.55
N GLY A 17 -20.01 -4.55 6.70
CA GLY A 17 -19.30 -4.24 5.46
C GLY A 17 -18.15 -3.23 5.57
N CYS A 18 -17.92 -2.59 6.72
CA CYS A 18 -17.02 -1.42 6.80
C CYS A 18 -15.74 -1.59 7.63
N ALA A 19 -15.47 -2.72 8.27
CA ALA A 19 -14.27 -2.85 9.10
C ALA A 19 -13.69 -4.26 9.11
N LEU A 20 -13.27 -4.75 7.96
CA LEU A 20 -12.27 -5.80 7.91
C LEU A 20 -11.23 -5.45 6.84
N SER A 21 -10.23 -4.67 7.23
CA SER A 21 -8.98 -4.54 6.48
C SER A 21 -8.19 -5.85 6.61
N GLU A 22 -8.71 -6.92 6.02
CA GLU A 22 -8.14 -8.27 6.13
C GLU A 22 -6.74 -8.36 5.48
N ASN A 23 -6.36 -7.36 4.66
CA ASN A 23 -5.05 -7.21 4.02
C ASN A 23 -4.41 -5.84 4.30
N ALA A 24 -4.33 -5.41 5.56
CA ALA A 24 -3.64 -4.18 5.96
C ALA A 24 -2.11 -4.23 5.80
N CYS A 25 -1.56 -5.43 5.58
CA CYS A 25 -0.16 -5.63 5.24
C CYS A 25 -0.06 -5.92 3.74
N GLU A 26 0.74 -5.11 3.06
CA GLU A 26 0.93 -5.14 1.61
C GLU A 26 1.20 -6.57 1.11
N ASP A 27 0.46 -6.99 0.09
CA ASP A 27 0.73 -8.24 -0.63
C ASP A 27 2.10 -8.10 -1.30
N ILE A 28 2.98 -9.09 -1.10
CA ILE A 28 4.39 -9.08 -1.57
C ILE A 28 4.46 -8.86 -3.09
N THR A 29 3.40 -9.25 -3.79
CA THR A 29 3.20 -9.04 -5.23
C THR A 29 3.20 -7.55 -5.60
N LEU A 30 2.46 -6.71 -4.87
CA LEU A 30 2.37 -5.27 -5.14
C LEU A 30 3.71 -4.56 -4.90
N ALA A 31 4.43 -4.95 -3.85
CA ALA A 31 5.76 -4.43 -3.56
C ALA A 31 6.77 -4.78 -4.68
N SER A 32 6.63 -5.96 -5.30
CA SER A 32 7.48 -6.40 -6.41
C SER A 32 7.20 -5.63 -7.71
N GLU A 33 5.93 -5.37 -8.01
CA GLU A 33 5.52 -4.59 -9.19
C GLU A 33 6.04 -3.15 -9.10
N GLN A 34 5.91 -2.53 -7.94
CA GLN A 34 6.40 -1.18 -7.71
C GLN A 34 7.93 -1.10 -7.82
N ALA A 35 8.65 -2.11 -7.31
CA ALA A 35 10.11 -2.20 -7.47
C ALA A 35 10.52 -2.32 -8.95
N GLN A 36 9.78 -3.11 -9.74
CA GLN A 36 10.03 -3.25 -11.18
C GLN A 36 9.81 -1.92 -11.91
N GLN A 37 8.75 -1.17 -11.59
CA GLN A 37 8.51 0.15 -12.16
C GLN A 37 9.64 1.14 -11.85
N CYS A 38 10.14 1.13 -10.61
CA CYS A 38 11.28 1.95 -10.21
C CYS A 38 12.57 1.59 -10.98
N GLN A 39 12.82 0.30 -11.25
CA GLN A 39 13.95 -0.12 -12.08
C GLN A 39 13.82 0.34 -13.54
N VAL A 40 12.61 0.30 -14.11
CA VAL A 40 12.35 0.81 -15.46
C VAL A 40 12.61 2.32 -15.51
N LEU A 41 12.14 3.06 -14.50
CA LEU A 41 12.34 4.51 -14.42
C LEU A 41 13.81 4.89 -14.29
N GLN A 42 14.58 4.16 -13.47
CA GLN A 42 16.02 4.35 -13.33
C GLN A 42 16.75 4.14 -14.67
N ARG A 43 16.36 3.11 -15.44
CA ARG A 43 16.92 2.90 -16.79
C ARG A 43 16.60 4.07 -17.73
N LYS A 44 15.40 4.64 -17.66
CA LYS A 44 15.03 5.83 -18.45
C LYS A 44 15.88 7.05 -18.08
N ILE A 45 16.16 7.28 -16.80
CA ILE A 45 17.07 8.35 -16.34
C ILE A 45 18.46 8.17 -16.94
N THR A 46 19.03 6.96 -16.84
CA THR A 46 20.36 6.64 -17.39
C THR A 46 20.42 6.82 -18.91
N ASN A 47 19.33 6.54 -19.62
CA ASN A 47 19.23 6.67 -21.07
C ASN A 47 18.92 8.10 -21.53
N ALA A 48 18.48 9.00 -20.64
CA ALA A 48 18.17 10.40 -20.96
C ALA A 48 19.41 11.31 -21.04
N LYS A 49 20.60 10.74 -21.29
CA LYS A 49 21.85 11.51 -21.45
C LYS A 49 21.70 12.55 -22.56
N GLY A 50 22.21 13.76 -22.31
CA GLY A 50 22.14 14.87 -23.26
C GLY A 50 20.75 15.54 -23.36
N LYS A 51 19.76 15.15 -22.55
CA LYS A 51 18.44 15.81 -22.47
C LYS A 51 18.16 16.30 -21.04
N PRO A 52 18.76 17.42 -20.60
CA PRO A 52 18.71 17.86 -19.20
C PRO A 52 17.29 17.99 -18.67
N LEU A 53 16.40 18.66 -19.41
CA LEU A 53 15.02 18.89 -18.97
C LEU A 53 14.23 17.58 -18.75
N ILE A 54 14.40 16.61 -19.67
CA ILE A 54 13.73 15.31 -19.57
C ILE A 54 14.31 14.52 -18.40
N ARG A 55 15.64 14.55 -18.24
CA ARG A 55 16.31 13.87 -17.15
C ARG A 55 15.87 14.42 -15.79
N THR A 56 15.78 15.74 -15.62
CA THR A 56 15.32 16.38 -14.39
C THR A 56 13.89 15.96 -14.02
N GLU A 57 12.96 15.92 -14.98
CA GLU A 57 11.59 15.47 -14.68
C GLU A 57 11.54 13.97 -14.35
N LEU A 58 12.34 13.13 -15.02
CA LEU A 58 12.44 11.71 -14.69
C LEU A 58 13.03 11.48 -13.29
N GLU A 59 14.06 12.23 -12.91
CA GLU A 59 14.66 12.21 -11.57
C GLU A 59 13.64 12.68 -10.51
N ARG A 60 12.89 13.74 -10.80
CA ARG A 60 11.80 14.22 -9.93
C ARG A 60 10.72 13.15 -9.71
N ARG A 61 10.35 12.43 -10.77
CA ARG A 61 9.40 11.31 -10.68
C ARG A 61 9.95 10.15 -9.88
N TYR A 62 11.23 9.81 -10.09
CA TYR A 62 11.87 8.74 -9.32
C TYR A 62 11.89 9.06 -7.82
N GLN A 63 12.22 10.30 -7.46
CA GLN A 63 12.18 10.74 -6.07
C GLN A 63 10.78 10.56 -5.47
N LYS A 64 9.74 11.09 -6.14
CA LYS A 64 8.36 11.04 -5.65
C LYS A 64 7.82 9.61 -5.54
N ASP A 65 8.01 8.81 -6.59
CA ASP A 65 7.31 7.53 -6.75
C ASP A 65 8.07 6.35 -6.12
N CYS A 66 9.39 6.46 -5.97
CA CYS A 66 10.25 5.35 -5.52
C CYS A 66 10.95 5.60 -4.18
N ILE A 67 11.28 6.85 -3.86
CA ILE A 67 12.01 7.20 -2.62
C ILE A 67 11.02 7.69 -1.57
N ASP A 68 10.32 8.79 -1.86
CA ASP A 68 9.40 9.42 -0.91
C ASP A 68 8.25 8.46 -0.57
N MET A 69 7.66 7.79 -1.57
CA MET A 69 6.59 6.82 -1.30
C MET A 69 7.05 5.67 -0.39
N ARG A 70 8.26 5.13 -0.61
CA ARG A 70 8.83 4.09 0.27
C ARG A 70 9.07 4.65 1.67
N TYR A 71 9.64 5.84 1.79
CA TYR A 71 9.87 6.49 3.08
C TYR A 71 8.58 6.61 3.89
N TYR A 72 7.51 7.13 3.29
CA TYR A 72 6.21 7.23 3.97
C TYR A 72 5.60 5.88 4.31
N ARG A 73 5.79 4.87 3.46
CA ARG A 73 5.27 3.53 3.75
C ARG A 73 6.06 2.85 4.86
N ASP A 74 7.38 2.85 4.79
CA ASP A 74 8.25 2.15 5.75
C ASP A 74 8.21 2.82 7.13
N ASP A 75 7.98 4.13 7.24
CA ASP A 75 7.77 4.82 8.52
C ASP A 75 6.38 4.55 9.12
N LYS A 76 5.37 4.25 8.29
CA LYS A 76 3.97 4.05 8.74
C LYS A 76 3.58 2.58 8.86
N GLN A 77 4.20 1.68 8.11
CA GLN A 77 3.98 0.23 8.18
C GLN A 77 4.29 -0.39 9.55
N PRO A 78 5.37 -0.03 10.28
CA PRO A 78 5.61 -0.61 11.60
C PRO A 78 4.48 -0.27 12.57
N ALA A 79 3.79 0.86 12.43
CA ALA A 79 2.62 1.17 13.24
C ALA A 79 1.38 0.32 12.89
N ILE A 80 1.29 -0.22 11.67
CA ILE A 80 0.12 -0.95 11.16
C ILE A 80 0.32 -2.48 11.21
N CYS A 81 1.55 -2.97 11.00
CA CYS A 81 1.87 -4.39 10.82
C CYS A 81 2.84 -4.99 11.85
N ALA A 82 3.29 -4.24 12.88
CA ALA A 82 4.26 -4.73 13.88
C ALA A 82 3.88 -6.06 14.57
N ASN A 83 2.61 -6.43 14.61
CA ASN A 83 2.15 -7.66 15.26
C ASN A 83 2.06 -8.89 14.34
N LYS A 84 2.31 -8.78 13.03
CA LYS A 84 2.15 -9.90 12.08
C LYS A 84 3.03 -11.11 12.45
N LYS A 85 4.29 -10.87 12.81
CA LYS A 85 5.24 -11.93 13.23
C LYS A 85 4.85 -12.61 14.56
N ALA A 86 4.16 -11.90 15.45
CA ALA A 86 3.72 -12.44 16.74
C ALA A 86 2.43 -13.28 16.62
N ILE A 87 1.63 -13.05 15.58
CA ILE A 87 0.39 -13.77 15.30
C ILE A 87 0.68 -15.04 14.48
N ASP A 88 1.52 -14.94 13.45
CA ASP A 88 1.86 -16.07 12.58
C ASP A 88 2.71 -17.15 13.32
N GLY A 89 3.40 -16.77 14.42
CA GLY A 89 4.12 -17.69 15.30
C GLY A 89 3.27 -18.34 16.42
N LYS A 90 1.99 -18.00 16.53
CA LYS A 90 1.05 -18.57 17.52
C LYS A 90 0.07 -19.60 16.94
N SER A 91 0.27 -20.00 15.68
CA SER A 91 -0.44 -21.15 15.09
C SER A 91 0.40 -22.42 15.27
N LYS A 92 0.49 -22.88 16.51
CA LYS A 92 0.82 -24.27 16.83
C LYS A 92 0.25 -24.64 18.19
#